data_AF-K0JUC8-F1
#
_entry.id   AF-K0JUC8-F1
#
_cell.length_a   1.000
_cell.length_b   1.000
_cell.length_c   1.000
_cell.angle_alpha   90.00
_cell.angle_beta   90.00
_cell.angle_gamma   90.00
#
_symmetry.space_group_name_H-M   'P 1'
#
loop_
_entity.id
_entity.type
_entity.pdbx_description
1 polymer ?
#
loop_
_entity_poly.entity_id
_entity_poly.type
_entity_poly.pdbx_seq_one_letter_code
_entity_poly.pdbx_strand_id
1 'polypeptide(L)'
;MTGGMPIIRFMREHLERVAVVLDEVMAETAATGVLTPWEHVDWLRLHADLLDRLGAAAGDGSGVSGRGELVRDRAERMADRLNRLPSVDVGPGQQAVEQLAVSGDPHLFRGEPAPDQ
;
A
#
# COMPACT_ATOMS: atom_id res chain seq x y z
N MET A 1 16.53 -27.31 -33.43
CA MET A 1 16.08 -26.85 -32.10
C MET A 1 16.50 -25.39 -31.92
N THR A 2 15.73 -24.43 -32.44
CA THR A 2 16.05 -22.99 -32.36
C THR A 2 14.76 -22.20 -32.58
N GLY A 3 13.92 -22.09 -31.54
CA GLY A 3 12.65 -21.36 -31.62
C GLY A 3 12.24 -20.60 -30.35
N GLY A 4 12.97 -20.73 -29.24
CA GLY A 4 12.57 -20.15 -27.94
C GLY A 4 13.15 -18.78 -27.59
N MET A 5 14.22 -18.33 -28.27
CA MET A 5 14.95 -17.10 -27.90
C MET A 5 14.16 -15.78 -27.99
N PRO A 6 13.31 -15.52 -29.00
CA PRO A 6 12.65 -14.21 -29.11
C PRO A 6 11.54 -14.02 -28.07
N ILE A 7 10.82 -15.08 -27.70
CA ILE A 7 9.71 -15.01 -26.73
C ILE A 7 10.24 -14.78 -25.31
N ILE A 8 11.31 -15.48 -24.92
CA ILE A 8 11.90 -15.34 -23.58
C ILE A 8 12.46 -13.92 -23.39
N ARG A 9 13.14 -13.39 -24.40
CA ARG A 9 13.64 -12.01 -24.38
C ARG A 9 12.51 -10.99 -24.29
N PHE A 10 11.46 -11.14 -25.11
CA PHE A 10 10.30 -10.27 -25.07
C PHE A 10 9.61 -10.27 -23.70
N MET A 11 9.48 -11.46 -23.09
CA MET A 11 8.87 -11.60 -21.77
C MET A 11 9.71 -10.90 -20.70
N ARG A 12 11.05 -11.04 -20.74
CA ARG A 12 11.97 -10.33 -19.83
C ARG A 12 11.81 -8.81 -19.94
N GLU A 13 11.87 -8.27 -21.16
CA GLU A 13 11.71 -6.83 -21.39
C GLU A 13 10.32 -6.33 -20.95
N HIS A 14 9.27 -7.15 -21.10
CA HIS A 14 7.94 -6.82 -20.61
C HIS A 14 7.90 -6.78 -19.07
N LEU A 15 8.47 -7.76 -18.38
CA LEU A 15 8.53 -7.78 -16.92
C LEU A 15 9.37 -6.62 -16.36
N GLU A 16 10.45 -6.24 -17.04
CA GLU A 16 11.23 -5.04 -16.70
C GLU A 16 10.39 -3.76 -16.81
N ARG A 17 9.57 -3.63 -17.87
CA ARG A 17 8.61 -2.50 -17.98
C ARG A 17 7.56 -2.51 -16.88
N VAL A 18 7.01 -3.69 -16.55
CA VAL A 18 6.05 -3.82 -15.43
C VAL A 18 6.68 -3.37 -14.12
N ALA A 19 7.94 -3.72 -13.86
CA ALA A 19 8.66 -3.28 -12.66
C ALA A 19 8.91 -1.76 -12.63
N VAL A 20 9.03 -1.08 -13.77
CA VAL A 20 9.12 0.38 -13.82
C VAL A 20 7.77 1.01 -13.48
N VAL A 21 6.69 0.55 -14.12
CA VAL A 21 5.33 1.06 -13.85
C VAL A 21 4.93 0.79 -12.40
N LEU A 22 5.31 -0.36 -11.85
CA LEU A 22 5.10 -0.67 -10.44
C LEU A 22 5.79 0.37 -9.54
N ASP A 23 7.07 0.65 -9.76
CA ASP A 23 7.80 1.67 -8.98
C ASP A 23 7.10 3.03 -9.02
N GLU A 24 6.64 3.45 -10.20
CA GLU A 24 5.93 4.72 -10.41
C GLU A 24 4.64 4.76 -9.59
N VAL A 25 3.76 3.77 -9.75
CA VAL A 25 2.48 3.70 -9.03
C VAL A 25 2.68 3.63 -7.51
N MET A 26 3.64 2.82 -7.05
CA MET A 26 3.93 2.69 -5.63
C MET A 26 4.46 4.00 -5.04
N ALA A 27 5.31 4.72 -5.78
CA ALA A 27 5.86 6.02 -5.38
C ALA A 27 4.79 7.12 -5.38
N GLU A 28 3.95 7.19 -6.41
CA GLU A 28 2.84 8.13 -6.52
C GLU A 28 1.86 7.94 -5.36
N THR A 29 1.48 6.70 -5.07
CA THR A 29 0.59 6.36 -3.95
C THR A 29 1.18 6.81 -2.61
N ALA A 30 2.47 6.53 -2.38
CA ALA A 30 3.14 6.97 -1.16
C ALA A 30 3.25 8.51 -1.05
N ALA A 31 3.32 9.22 -2.17
CA ALA A 31 3.39 10.67 -2.21
C ALA A 31 2.04 11.36 -1.94
N THR A 32 0.91 10.65 -2.03
CA THR A 32 -0.42 11.20 -1.69
C THR A 32 -0.54 11.64 -0.23
N GLY A 33 0.31 11.12 0.65
CA GLY A 33 0.28 11.42 2.09
C GLY A 33 -0.90 10.80 2.85
N VAL A 34 -1.69 9.94 2.19
CA VAL A 34 -2.87 9.28 2.80
C VAL A 34 -2.45 8.15 3.75
N LEU A 35 -1.32 7.50 3.49
CA LEU A 35 -0.85 6.37 4.29
C LEU A 35 -0.29 6.86 5.63
N THR A 36 -0.75 6.24 6.72
CA THR A 36 -0.07 6.34 8.01
C THR A 36 1.37 5.79 7.90
N PRO A 37 2.27 6.14 8.83
CA PRO A 37 3.65 5.67 8.75
C PRO A 37 3.81 4.14 8.77
N TRP A 38 2.98 3.41 9.52
CA TRP A 38 3.00 1.95 9.53
C TRP A 38 2.41 1.35 8.24
N GLU A 39 1.36 1.94 7.69
CA GLU A 39 0.85 1.54 6.37
C GLU A 39 1.87 1.78 5.26
N HIS A 40 2.68 2.85 5.36
CA HIS A 40 3.79 3.07 4.43
C HIS A 40 4.87 1.98 4.55
N VAL A 41 5.16 1.48 5.76
CA VAL A 41 6.06 0.33 5.93
C VAL A 41 5.50 -0.91 5.24
N ASP A 42 4.22 -1.22 5.43
CA ASP A 42 3.58 -2.39 4.82
C ASP A 42 3.48 -2.24 3.29
N TRP A 43 3.24 -1.02 2.80
CA TRP A 43 3.29 -0.68 1.38
C TRP A 43 4.67 -0.95 0.76
N LEU A 44 5.75 -0.56 1.45
CA LEU A 44 7.12 -0.86 1.01
C LEU A 44 7.42 -2.37 1.04
N ARG A 45 6.93 -3.11 2.03
CA ARG A 45 7.10 -4.57 2.09
C ARG A 45 6.38 -5.28 0.94
N LEU A 46 5.16 -4.88 0.64
CA LEU A 46 4.42 -5.37 -0.53
C LEU A 46 5.17 -5.05 -1.82
N HIS A 47 5.70 -3.83 -1.95
CA HIS A 47 6.48 -3.42 -3.10
C HIS A 47 7.70 -4.34 -3.31
N ALA A 48 8.46 -4.60 -2.24
CA ALA A 48 9.62 -5.48 -2.28
C ALA A 48 9.26 -6.92 -2.73
N ASP A 49 8.18 -7.49 -2.19
CA ASP A 49 7.71 -8.83 -2.57
C ASP A 49 7.30 -8.91 -4.05
N LEU A 50 6.61 -7.89 -4.56
CA LEU A 50 6.22 -7.83 -5.97
C LEU A 50 7.45 -7.74 -6.89
N LEU A 51 8.45 -6.93 -6.53
CA LEU A 51 9.70 -6.82 -7.28
C LEU A 51 10.51 -8.13 -7.25
N ASP A 52 10.56 -8.83 -6.13
CA ASP A 52 11.23 -10.13 -6.03
C ASP A 52 10.57 -11.17 -6.94
N ARG A 53 9.23 -11.21 -6.98
CA ARG A 53 8.48 -12.10 -7.88
C ARG A 53 8.71 -11.76 -9.35
N LEU A 54 8.73 -10.48 -9.70
CA LEU A 54 9.03 -10.02 -11.06
C LEU A 54 10.48 -10.36 -11.46
N GLY A 55 11.44 -10.17 -10.55
CA GLY A 55 12.84 -10.53 -10.75
C GLY A 55 13.02 -12.04 -10.96
N ALA A 56 12.39 -12.85 -10.12
CA ALA A 56 12.40 -14.31 -10.25
C ALA A 56 11.79 -14.78 -11.58
N ALA A 57 10.71 -14.13 -12.04
CA ALA A 57 10.06 -14.45 -13.31
C ALA A 57 10.88 -13.99 -14.54
N ALA A 58 11.56 -12.84 -14.45
CA ALA A 58 12.43 -12.31 -15.51
C ALA A 58 13.74 -13.11 -15.63
N GLY A 59 14.15 -13.76 -14.55
CA GLY A 59 15.34 -14.58 -14.44
C GLY A 59 16.60 -13.78 -14.10
N ASP A 60 17.66 -14.52 -13.79
CA ASP A 60 18.93 -13.96 -13.35
C ASP A 60 19.49 -12.91 -14.33
N GLY A 61 20.13 -11.89 -13.77
CA GLY A 61 20.71 -10.77 -14.51
C GLY A 61 19.68 -9.83 -15.17
N SER A 62 18.39 -9.96 -14.87
CA SER A 62 17.39 -8.96 -15.27
C SER A 62 17.60 -7.65 -14.52
N GLY A 63 17.22 -6.53 -15.15
CA GLY A 63 17.27 -5.21 -14.51
C GLY A 63 16.34 -5.06 -13.29
N VAL A 64 15.50 -6.07 -13.02
CA VAL A 64 14.62 -6.13 -11.85
C VAL A 64 15.30 -6.78 -10.64
N SER A 65 16.29 -7.65 -10.87
CA SER A 65 16.97 -8.40 -9.83
C SER A 65 17.62 -7.48 -8.79
N GLY A 66 17.39 -7.76 -7.51
CA GLY A 66 17.95 -7.00 -6.38
C GLY A 66 17.22 -5.70 -6.04
N ARG A 67 16.24 -5.25 -6.84
CA ARG A 67 15.45 -4.04 -6.50
C ARG A 67 14.57 -4.26 -5.27
N GLY A 68 13.99 -5.46 -5.12
CA GLY A 68 13.17 -5.80 -3.96
C GLY A 68 13.94 -5.70 -2.64
N GLU A 69 15.21 -6.11 -2.63
CA GLU A 69 16.10 -5.98 -1.46
C GLU A 69 16.28 -4.52 -1.04
N LEU A 70 16.55 -3.61 -1.97
CA LEU A 70 16.69 -2.17 -1.68
C LEU A 70 15.41 -1.57 -1.07
N VAL A 71 14.25 -2.02 -1.55
CA VAL A 71 12.95 -1.57 -1.04
C VAL A 71 12.67 -2.17 0.34
N ARG A 72 13.01 -3.44 0.57
CA ARG A 72 12.92 -4.10 1.89
C ARG A 72 13.79 -3.39 2.92
N ASP A 73 15.03 -3.09 2.59
CA ASP A 73 15.94 -2.33 3.46
C ASP A 73 15.38 -0.96 3.82
N ARG A 74 14.70 -0.30 2.87
CA ARG A 74 14.03 0.98 3.13
C ARG A 74 12.86 0.80 4.11
N ALA A 75 12.07 -0.27 3.95
CA ALA A 75 10.99 -0.59 4.86
C ALA A 75 11.51 -0.84 6.29
N GLU A 76 12.59 -1.61 6.42
CA GLU A 76 13.23 -1.92 7.71
C GLU A 76 13.77 -0.66 8.38
N ARG A 77 14.50 0.19 7.65
CA ARG A 77 14.97 1.48 8.18
C ARG A 77 13.81 2.38 8.62
N MET A 78 12.67 2.33 7.94
CA MET A 78 11.49 3.10 8.33
C MET A 78 10.87 2.51 9.61
N ALA A 79 10.67 1.21 9.67
CA ALA A 79 10.15 0.52 10.86
C ALA A 79 11.03 0.76 12.09
N ASP A 80 12.35 0.67 11.94
CA ASP A 80 13.32 0.95 13.00
C ASP A 80 13.19 2.39 13.52
N ARG A 81 12.97 3.36 12.63
CA ARG A 81 12.73 4.75 13.04
C ARG A 81 11.42 4.87 13.82
N LEU A 82 10.35 4.24 13.37
CA LEU A 82 9.05 4.28 14.05
C LEU A 82 9.13 3.64 15.44
N ASN A 83 9.82 2.51 15.58
CA ASN A 83 10.02 1.83 16.86
C ASN A 83 10.87 2.64 17.85
N ARG A 84 11.73 3.55 17.37
CA ARG A 84 12.56 4.42 18.21
C ARG A 84 11.88 5.73 18.60
N LEU A 85 10.75 6.07 17.98
CA LEU A 85 9.97 7.22 18.42
C LEU A 85 9.29 6.86 19.75
N PRO A 86 9.39 7.72 20.78
CA PRO A 86 8.61 7.50 21.99
C PRO A 86 7.14 7.49 21.58
N SER A 87 6.41 6.45 21.97
CA SER A 87 4.97 6.36 21.76
C SER A 87 4.34 7.63 22.33
N VAL A 88 3.96 8.55 21.46
CA VAL A 88 3.12 9.67 21.87
C VAL A 88 1.80 9.01 22.19
N ASP A 89 1.54 8.89 23.49
CA ASP A 89 0.29 8.44 24.05
C ASP A 89 -0.79 9.39 23.53
N VAL A 90 -1.42 9.03 22.41
CA VAL A 90 -2.61 9.71 21.93
C VAL A 90 -3.70 9.31 22.90
N GLY A 91 -3.84 10.10 23.97
CA GLY A 91 -4.96 9.99 24.90
C GLY A 91 -6.29 9.96 24.12
N PRO A 92 -7.37 9.42 24.71
CA PRO A 92 -8.60 8.99 24.02
C PRO A 92 -9.49 10.13 23.45
N GLY A 93 -8.92 11.24 22.99
CA GLY A 93 -9.63 12.46 22.63
C GLY A 93 -9.78 12.79 21.14
N GLN A 94 -9.29 11.99 20.18
CA GLN A 94 -9.28 12.38 18.75
C GLN A 94 -9.88 11.36 17.77
N GLN A 95 -10.78 10.47 18.22
CA GLN A 95 -11.63 9.65 17.33
C GLN A 95 -13.04 10.21 17.12
N ALA A 96 -13.33 11.44 17.57
CA ALA A 96 -14.64 12.05 17.42
C ALA A 96 -14.76 12.94 16.16
N VAL A 97 -14.30 12.49 15.00
CA VAL A 97 -14.60 13.18 13.72
C VAL A 97 -14.80 12.18 12.58
N GLU A 98 -15.67 11.19 12.75
CA GLU A 98 -16.12 10.39 11.60
C GLU A 98 -17.51 9.75 11.82
N GLN A 99 -18.48 10.50 12.34
CA GLN A 99 -19.91 10.08 12.28
C GLN A 99 -20.89 11.22 11.98
N LEU A 100 -20.43 12.43 11.67
CA LEU A 100 -21.31 13.59 11.43
C LEU A 100 -21.38 13.99 9.96
N ALA A 101 -21.68 13.06 9.06
CA ALA A 101 -22.05 13.36 7.68
C ALA A 101 -22.86 12.25 6.99
N VAL A 102 -23.84 11.67 7.68
CA VAL A 102 -25.03 11.11 7.01
C VAL A 102 -26.25 11.73 7.71
N SER A 103 -26.47 13.02 7.42
CA SER A 103 -27.80 13.61 7.52
C SER A 103 -28.56 13.17 6.27
N GLY A 104 -29.05 11.93 6.32
CA GLY A 104 -30.07 11.43 5.43
C GLY A 104 -31.34 11.28 6.24
N ASP A 105 -32.09 12.38 6.35
CA ASP A 105 -33.51 12.30 6.75
C ASP A 105 -34.25 11.68 5.55
N PRO A 106 -34.80 10.47 5.72
CA PRO A 106 -36.23 10.39 5.55
C PRO A 106 -36.89 9.41 6.53
N HIS A 107 -38.15 9.72 6.81
CA HIS A 107 -39.18 8.89 7.45
C HIS A 107 -39.46 9.24 8.92
N LEU A 108 -40.26 10.30 9.09
CA LEU A 108 -41.67 10.16 9.48
C LEU A 108 -42.05 8.75 9.99
N PHE A 109 -41.65 8.42 11.20
CA PHE A 109 -42.31 7.38 11.98
C PHE A 109 -42.99 8.03 13.18
N ARG A 110 -44.24 8.38 12.91
CA ARG A 110 -45.35 8.60 13.83
C ARG A 110 -45.22 7.70 15.06
N GLY A 111 -44.84 8.29 16.19
CA GLY A 111 -44.86 7.67 17.50
C GLY A 111 -45.29 8.72 18.52
N GLU A 112 -46.59 9.00 18.57
CA GLU A 112 -47.19 9.74 19.69
C GLU A 112 -47.17 8.83 20.93
N PRO A 113 -46.63 9.27 22.08
CA PRO A 113 -46.89 8.62 23.35
C PRO A 113 -48.20 9.17 23.94
N ALA A 114 -49.18 8.30 24.26
CA ALA A 114 -50.16 8.61 25.29
C ALA A 114 -49.45 8.57 26.66
N PRO A 115 -49.75 9.47 27.63
CA PRO A 115 -50.91 9.21 28.49
C PRO A 115 -51.63 10.42 29.15
N ASP A 116 -52.79 10.08 29.73
CA ASP A 116 -53.55 10.65 30.85
C ASP A 116 -54.14 12.07 30.76
N GLN A 117 -55.44 12.17 30.44
CA GLN A 117 -56.56 12.34 31.40
C GLN A 117 -57.90 11.92 30.78
#